data_AF-A0A0A9YA52-F1
#
_entry.id   AF-A0A0A9YA52-F1
#
_cell.length_a   1.000
_cell.length_b   1.000
_cell.length_c   1.000
_cell.angle_alpha   90.00
_cell.angle_beta   90.00
_cell.angle_gamma   90.00
#
_symmetry.space_group_name_H-M   'P 1'
#
loop_
_entity.id
_entity.type
_entity.pdbx_description
1 polymer ?
#
loop_
_entity_poly.entity_id
_entity_poly.type
_entity_poly.pdbx_seq_one_letter_code
_entity_poly.pdbx_strand_id
1 'polypeptide(L)'
;MFNLGTQITHFAQSSMHYALQRGMPLYLSTKNTIVKNYDGYFKDTFQHVYESEFRERFEAANLFYEHRLIDDMVAYAIKSEGGYVWACKNYDGDVQSDSVAQGYGSLGLMTSVLIHPDGQIMEAEAAHGTVTRHYRAYQRGEVTSTNPIASIFAWTRGLAHRARLDDNQPLLAFTHALEATCVQSIEQGYMTKDLAICIHGDALLREHWLDTFAFIDHLSARLRTMLLSRKIVCEQ
;
A
#
# COMPACT_ATOMS: atom_id res chain seq x y z
N MET A 1 15.30 18.66 14.93
CA MET A 1 15.26 17.66 13.84
C MET A 1 15.88 18.26 12.59
N PHE A 2 16.46 17.45 11.71
CA PHE A 2 17.08 17.91 10.45
C PHE A 2 16.75 16.93 9.31
N ASN A 3 16.90 17.39 8.06
CA ASN A 3 16.87 16.58 6.85
C ASN A 3 17.99 17.04 5.91
N LEU A 4 18.42 16.16 5.01
CA LEU A 4 19.44 16.48 4.01
C LEU A 4 18.77 16.84 2.69
N GLY A 5 19.23 17.91 2.03
CA GLY A 5 18.64 18.35 0.76
C GLY A 5 18.65 17.26 -0.32
N THR A 6 19.73 16.47 -0.39
CA THR A 6 19.84 15.33 -1.30
C THR A 6 18.76 14.27 -1.07
N GLN A 7 18.39 14.00 0.19
CA GLN A 7 17.31 13.05 0.51
C GLN A 7 15.94 13.59 0.10
N ILE A 8 15.73 14.91 0.20
CA ILE A 8 14.48 15.55 -0.23
C ILE A 8 14.35 15.50 -1.76
N THR A 9 15.46 15.72 -2.49
CA THR A 9 15.50 15.56 -3.95
C THR A 9 15.19 14.13 -4.37
N HIS A 10 15.83 13.13 -3.74
CA HIS A 10 15.54 11.73 -4.00
C HIS A 10 14.08 11.37 -3.69
N PHE A 11 13.53 11.88 -2.59
CA PHE A 11 12.12 11.68 -2.25
C PHE A 11 11.18 12.29 -3.31
N ALA A 12 11.49 13.47 -3.84
CA ALA A 12 10.74 14.09 -4.93
C ALA A 12 10.76 13.24 -6.20
N GLN A 13 11.96 12.81 -6.62
CA GLN A 13 12.17 11.96 -7.79
C GLN A 13 11.40 10.63 -7.66
N SER A 14 11.54 9.93 -6.53
CA SER A 14 10.81 8.68 -6.27
C SER A 14 9.29 8.88 -6.30
N SER A 15 8.79 9.97 -5.71
CA SER A 15 7.35 10.28 -5.71
C SER A 15 6.81 10.51 -7.12
N MET A 16 7.56 11.23 -7.96
CA MET A 16 7.16 11.53 -9.34
C MET A 16 7.26 10.32 -10.26
N HIS A 17 8.32 9.51 -10.14
CA HIS A 17 8.43 8.24 -10.84
C HIS A 17 7.27 7.30 -10.50
N TYR A 18 6.95 7.20 -9.20
CA TYR A 18 5.85 6.36 -8.75
C TYR A 18 4.49 6.85 -9.27
N ALA A 19 4.24 8.17 -9.21
CA ALA A 19 3.02 8.77 -9.77
C ALA A 19 2.87 8.50 -11.28
N LEU A 20 3.93 8.66 -12.07
CA LEU A 20 3.94 8.31 -13.49
C LEU A 20 3.69 6.82 -13.73
N GLN A 21 4.35 5.95 -12.98
CA GLN A 21 4.16 4.50 -13.09
C GLN A 21 2.71 4.09 -12.79
N ARG A 22 2.07 4.76 -11.82
CA ARG A 22 0.68 4.51 -11.43
C ARG A 22 -0.34 5.22 -12.33
N GLY A 23 0.09 6.14 -13.20
CA GLY A 23 -0.81 6.95 -14.01
C GLY A 23 -1.68 7.88 -13.17
N MET A 24 -1.14 8.43 -12.08
CA MET A 24 -1.88 9.20 -11.07
C MET A 24 -1.24 10.59 -10.86
N PRO A 25 -2.04 11.65 -10.61
CA PRO A 25 -1.50 12.95 -10.21
C PRO A 25 -0.79 12.87 -8.84
N LEU A 26 0.13 13.81 -8.60
CA LEU A 26 0.95 13.85 -7.39
C LEU A 26 0.64 15.09 -6.54
N TYR A 27 0.42 14.88 -5.24
CA TYR A 27 0.32 15.96 -4.26
C TYR A 27 1.46 15.87 -3.24
N LEU A 28 2.11 17.00 -2.95
CA LEU A 28 2.98 17.16 -1.77
C LEU A 28 2.24 17.96 -0.70
N SER A 29 2.21 17.45 0.53
CA SER A 29 1.70 18.21 1.67
C SER A 29 2.80 18.72 2.59
N THR A 30 2.75 19.99 2.98
CA THR A 30 3.64 20.56 4.02
C THR A 30 2.89 21.57 4.89
N LYS A 31 3.55 22.11 5.93
CA LYS A 31 3.07 23.27 6.70
C LYS A 31 3.99 24.48 6.53
N ASN A 32 4.35 24.81 5.28
CA ASN A 32 5.28 25.90 4.95
C ASN A 32 4.78 27.30 5.32
N THR A 33 3.50 27.50 5.63
CA THR A 33 3.01 28.78 6.19
C THR A 33 3.53 29.03 7.60
N ILE A 34 3.77 27.96 8.37
CA ILE A 34 4.28 28.01 9.74
C ILE A 34 5.79 27.76 9.76
N VAL A 35 6.25 26.65 9.18
CA VAL A 35 7.67 26.29 9.15
C VAL A 35 8.32 26.74 7.84
N LYS A 36 8.34 28.06 7.62
CA LYS A 36 8.63 28.70 6.32
C LYS A 36 9.88 28.20 5.63
N ASN A 37 11.01 28.13 6.34
CA ASN A 37 12.28 27.74 5.72
C ASN A 37 12.37 26.22 5.53
N TYR A 38 12.00 25.44 6.54
CA TYR A 38 12.17 23.98 6.50
C TYR A 38 11.19 23.32 5.53
N ASP A 39 9.89 23.60 5.69
CA ASP A 39 8.85 23.04 4.82
C ASP A 39 8.78 23.76 3.47
N GLY A 40 9.25 25.02 3.41
CA GLY A 40 9.49 25.71 2.15
C GLY A 40 10.55 25.01 1.32
N TYR A 41 11.63 24.52 1.92
CA TYR A 41 12.66 23.77 1.21
C TYR A 41 12.12 22.50 0.54
N PHE A 42 11.21 21.77 1.19
CA PHE A 42 10.51 20.64 0.57
C PHE A 42 9.70 21.07 -0.65
N LYS A 43 8.89 22.13 -0.49
CA LYS A 43 8.07 22.68 -1.59
C LYS A 43 8.94 23.10 -2.77
N ASP A 44 9.97 23.89 -2.52
CA ASP A 44 10.83 24.47 -3.56
C ASP A 44 11.63 23.37 -4.28
N THR A 45 12.08 22.35 -3.54
CA THR A 45 12.81 21.20 -4.10
C THR A 45 11.90 20.35 -5.00
N PHE A 46 10.68 20.03 -4.56
CA PHE A 46 9.73 19.30 -5.40
C PHE A 46 9.35 20.10 -6.64
N GLN A 47 9.13 21.42 -6.50
CA GLN A 47 8.84 22.28 -7.64
C GLN A 47 9.99 22.28 -8.65
N HIS A 48 11.24 22.41 -8.18
CA HIS A 48 12.41 22.40 -9.03
C HIS A 48 12.53 21.08 -9.81
N VAL A 49 12.46 19.93 -9.11
CA VAL A 49 12.52 18.60 -9.74
C VAL A 49 11.38 18.40 -10.75
N TYR A 50 10.17 18.85 -10.41
CA TYR A 50 9.04 18.77 -11.34
C TYR A 50 9.34 19.52 -12.63
N GLU A 51 9.73 20.79 -12.51
CA GLU A 51 9.99 21.67 -13.66
C GLU A 51 11.18 21.21 -14.50
N SER A 52 12.25 20.72 -13.87
CA SER A 52 13.49 20.36 -14.56
C SER A 52 13.47 18.97 -15.21
N GLU A 53 12.76 18.00 -14.62
CA GLU A 53 12.91 16.58 -14.99
C GLU A 53 11.59 15.88 -15.38
N PHE A 54 10.44 16.33 -14.88
CA PHE A 54 9.19 15.53 -14.96
C PHE A 54 8.02 16.23 -15.65
N ARG A 55 8.01 17.55 -15.77
CA ARG A 55 6.87 18.33 -16.28
C ARG A 55 6.38 17.84 -17.64
N GLU A 56 7.26 17.71 -18.61
CA GLU A 56 6.89 17.25 -19.97
C GLU A 56 6.26 15.85 -19.94
N ARG A 57 6.77 14.96 -19.08
CA ARG A 57 6.29 13.57 -18.96
C ARG A 57 4.92 13.51 -18.26
N PHE A 58 4.70 14.36 -17.26
CA PHE A 58 3.41 14.48 -16.59
C PHE A 58 2.35 15.05 -17.53
N GLU A 59 2.66 16.16 -18.23
CA GLU A 59 1.75 16.78 -19.20
C GLU A 59 1.40 15.82 -20.35
N ALA A 60 2.39 15.08 -20.88
CA ALA A 60 2.15 14.06 -21.91
C ALA A 60 1.23 12.90 -21.43
N ALA A 61 1.24 12.60 -20.13
CA ALA A 61 0.37 11.61 -19.51
C ALA A 61 -0.98 12.19 -19.02
N ASN A 62 -1.23 13.49 -19.25
CA ASN A 62 -2.37 14.23 -18.70
C ASN A 62 -2.45 14.17 -17.16
N LEU A 63 -1.28 14.22 -16.51
CA LEU A 63 -1.10 14.24 -15.06
C LEU A 63 -0.52 15.58 -14.62
N PHE A 64 -0.55 15.84 -13.31
CA PHE A 64 0.01 17.07 -12.72
C PHE A 64 0.65 16.80 -11.36
N TYR A 65 1.48 17.76 -10.94
CA TYR A 65 2.00 17.89 -9.59
C TYR A 65 1.45 19.16 -8.94
N GLU A 66 1.02 19.07 -7.68
CA GLU A 66 0.55 20.21 -6.90
C GLU A 66 1.04 20.16 -5.45
N HIS A 67 1.48 21.30 -4.91
CA HIS A 67 1.73 21.47 -3.48
C HIS A 67 0.46 21.91 -2.76
N ARG A 68 0.18 21.33 -1.60
CA ARG A 68 -0.90 21.73 -0.70
C ARG A 68 -0.43 21.90 0.73
N LEU A 69 -1.15 22.71 1.50
CA LEU A 69 -1.00 22.70 2.95
C LEU A 69 -1.57 21.40 3.52
N ILE A 70 -0.94 20.85 4.55
CA ILE A 70 -1.34 19.56 5.14
C ILE A 70 -2.79 19.54 5.61
N ASP A 71 -3.29 20.64 6.17
CA ASP A 71 -4.70 20.82 6.57
C ASP A 71 -5.66 20.82 5.37
N ASP A 72 -5.29 21.47 4.27
CA ASP A 72 -6.08 21.42 3.03
C ASP A 72 -6.04 20.03 2.40
N MET A 73 -4.89 19.35 2.47
CA MET A 73 -4.70 18.04 1.88
C MET A 73 -5.47 16.95 2.62
N VAL A 74 -5.51 16.95 3.95
CA VAL A 74 -6.34 16.00 4.71
C VAL A 74 -7.83 16.23 4.43
N ALA A 75 -8.27 17.49 4.31
CA ALA A 75 -9.65 17.81 3.96
C ALA A 75 -10.00 17.39 2.53
N TYR A 76 -9.06 17.54 1.60
CA TYR A 76 -9.19 17.03 0.24
C TYR A 76 -9.29 15.50 0.22
N ALA A 77 -8.41 14.81 0.95
CA ALA A 77 -8.40 13.35 1.00
C ALA A 77 -9.73 12.77 1.47
N ILE A 78 -10.35 13.39 2.48
CA ILE A 78 -11.68 12.99 2.99
C ILE A 78 -12.79 13.19 1.94
N LYS A 79 -12.70 14.23 1.12
CA LYS A 79 -13.75 14.61 0.14
C LYS A 79 -13.56 13.98 -1.23
N SER A 80 -12.34 13.55 -1.56
CA SER A 80 -11.99 13.05 -2.88
C SER A 80 -12.46 11.60 -3.10
N GLU A 81 -12.53 11.20 -4.35
CA GLU A 81 -12.76 9.79 -4.75
C GLU A 81 -11.44 8.96 -4.76
N GLY A 82 -10.34 9.50 -4.22
CA GLY A 82 -9.01 8.90 -4.32
C GLY A 82 -8.36 9.11 -5.69
N GLY A 83 -7.50 8.17 -6.10
CA GLY A 83 -6.88 8.18 -7.44
C GLY A 83 -5.69 9.13 -7.62
N TYR A 84 -4.92 9.37 -6.56
CA TYR A 84 -3.71 10.20 -6.60
C TYR A 84 -2.60 9.61 -5.73
N VAL A 85 -1.35 10.04 -5.97
CA VAL A 85 -0.22 9.80 -5.07
C VAL A 85 -0.10 10.98 -4.12
N TRP A 86 0.10 10.69 -2.83
CA TRP A 86 0.31 11.70 -1.80
C TRP A 86 1.70 11.54 -1.19
N ALA A 87 2.59 12.47 -1.52
CA ALA A 87 3.89 12.61 -0.90
C ALA A 87 3.75 13.30 0.47
N CYS A 88 3.93 12.50 1.53
CA CYS A 88 3.93 12.98 2.91
C CYS A 88 5.36 13.09 3.46
N LYS A 89 5.61 14.07 4.32
CA LYS A 89 6.80 14.04 5.19
C LYS A 89 6.69 12.85 6.14
N ASN A 90 7.83 12.41 6.70
CA ASN A 90 7.92 11.20 7.53
C ASN A 90 6.78 11.07 8.57
N TYR A 91 6.62 12.07 9.45
CA TYR A 91 5.55 12.04 10.46
C TYR A 91 4.13 12.07 9.88
N ASP A 92 3.90 12.88 8.84
CA ASP A 92 2.58 12.96 8.20
C ASP A 92 2.25 11.62 7.51
N GLY A 93 3.25 10.94 6.94
CA GLY A 93 3.09 9.62 6.31
C GLY A 93 2.68 8.55 7.32
N ASP A 94 3.34 8.51 8.46
CA ASP A 94 3.02 7.61 9.57
C ASP A 94 1.54 7.76 9.99
N VAL A 95 1.13 8.97 10.37
CA VAL A 95 -0.23 9.24 10.87
C VAL A 95 -1.31 9.08 9.78
N GLN A 96 -1.06 9.60 8.58
CA GLN A 96 -2.07 9.61 7.53
C GLN A 96 -2.22 8.25 6.85
N SER A 97 -1.16 7.43 6.77
CA SER A 97 -1.26 6.09 6.19
C SER A 97 -2.22 5.20 6.99
N ASP A 98 -2.13 5.22 8.33
CA ASP A 98 -3.06 4.51 9.21
C ASP A 98 -4.49 5.03 9.07
N SER A 99 -4.67 6.35 8.98
CA SER A 99 -5.97 6.98 8.79
C SER A 99 -6.63 6.58 7.46
N VAL A 100 -5.84 6.55 6.38
CA VAL A 100 -6.29 6.09 5.06
C VAL A 100 -6.62 4.60 5.11
N ALA A 101 -5.74 3.76 5.65
CA ALA A 101 -5.98 2.32 5.73
C ALA A 101 -7.26 1.97 6.49
N GLN A 102 -7.50 2.66 7.61
CA GLN A 102 -8.72 2.47 8.39
C GLN A 102 -9.97 2.97 7.63
N GLY A 103 -9.86 4.07 6.88
CA GLY A 103 -10.93 4.60 6.03
C GLY A 103 -11.30 3.68 4.86
N TYR A 104 -10.35 2.90 4.35
CA TYR A 104 -10.57 1.88 3.32
C TYR A 104 -10.96 0.50 3.89
N GLY A 105 -11.18 0.40 5.20
CA GLY A 105 -11.75 -0.78 5.86
C GLY A 105 -10.91 -1.26 7.04
N SER A 106 -9.69 -1.73 6.79
CA SER A 106 -8.82 -2.32 7.81
C SER A 106 -7.35 -2.06 7.50
N LEU A 107 -6.54 -1.86 8.55
CA LEU A 107 -5.08 -1.82 8.48
C LEU A 107 -4.49 -3.08 7.81
N GLY A 108 -5.19 -4.22 7.92
CA GLY A 108 -4.81 -5.48 7.27
C GLY A 108 -4.89 -5.48 5.74
N LEU A 109 -5.43 -4.40 5.13
CA LEU A 109 -5.56 -4.24 3.68
C LEU A 109 -4.54 -3.27 3.07
N MET A 110 -3.60 -2.74 3.86
CA MET A 110 -2.58 -1.81 3.38
C MET A 110 -1.23 -2.52 3.17
N THR A 111 -0.61 -2.24 2.03
CA THR A 111 0.78 -2.63 1.73
C THR A 111 1.72 -1.47 2.03
N SER A 112 2.90 -1.75 2.58
CA SER A 112 4.00 -0.78 2.70
C SER A 112 5.18 -1.27 1.87
N VAL A 113 5.76 -0.38 1.07
CA VAL A 113 6.93 -0.68 0.25
C VAL A 113 7.91 0.49 0.27
N LEU A 114 9.16 0.22 0.65
CA LEU A 114 10.25 1.17 0.58
C LEU A 114 11.03 0.92 -0.70
N ILE A 115 11.09 1.93 -1.57
CA ILE A 115 11.78 1.85 -2.87
C ILE A 115 12.98 2.81 -2.84
N HIS A 116 14.17 2.27 -3.12
CA HIS A 116 15.37 3.09 -3.30
C HIS A 116 15.27 3.89 -4.61
N PRO A 117 15.84 5.11 -4.70
CA PRO A 117 15.70 5.97 -5.88
C PRO A 117 16.19 5.37 -7.21
N ASP A 118 17.12 4.41 -7.18
CA ASP A 118 17.56 3.70 -8.40
C ASP A 118 16.54 2.67 -8.92
N GLY A 119 15.47 2.41 -8.16
CA GLY A 119 14.43 1.44 -8.47
C GLY A 119 14.88 -0.02 -8.42
N GLN A 120 16.13 -0.31 -8.03
CA GLN A 120 16.66 -1.69 -7.98
C GLN A 120 16.44 -2.33 -6.62
N ILE A 121 16.52 -1.54 -5.55
CA ILE A 121 16.36 -2.02 -4.18
C ILE A 121 14.95 -1.69 -3.70
N MET A 122 14.25 -2.72 -3.21
CA MET A 122 12.92 -2.61 -2.66
C MET A 122 12.82 -3.45 -1.39
N GLU A 123 12.22 -2.87 -0.36
CA GLU A 123 11.78 -3.56 0.84
C GLU A 123 10.24 -3.51 0.87
N ALA A 124 9.60 -4.60 1.28
CA ALA A 124 8.15 -4.74 1.29
C ALA A 124 7.72 -5.34 2.62
N GLU A 125 6.80 -4.68 3.30
CA GLU A 125 6.31 -5.05 4.62
C GLU A 125 4.78 -4.93 4.70
N ALA A 126 4.21 -5.54 5.74
CA ALA A 126 2.86 -5.24 6.15
C ALA A 126 2.88 -3.89 6.89
N ALA A 127 1.98 -2.97 6.56
CA ALA A 127 1.98 -1.65 7.18
C ALA A 127 1.55 -1.66 8.66
N HIS A 128 0.94 -2.74 9.14
CA HIS A 128 0.51 -2.87 10.52
C HIS A 128 1.61 -3.43 11.42
N GLY A 129 1.54 -3.13 12.72
CA GLY A 129 2.42 -3.72 13.74
C GLY A 129 2.16 -5.21 14.01
N THR A 130 2.75 -5.72 15.09
CA THR A 130 2.77 -7.16 15.44
C THR A 130 1.45 -7.73 16.01
N VAL A 131 0.38 -6.93 16.04
CA VAL A 131 -0.96 -7.33 16.52
C VAL A 131 -0.91 -8.02 17.90
N THR A 132 -0.18 -7.44 18.85
CA THR A 132 0.13 -8.03 20.17
C THR A 132 -1.10 -8.56 20.91
N ARG A 133 -2.25 -7.89 20.78
CA ARG A 133 -3.52 -8.33 21.39
C ARG A 133 -3.92 -9.74 20.94
N HIS A 134 -3.83 -10.02 19.63
CA HIS A 134 -4.12 -11.34 19.08
C HIS A 134 -3.05 -12.35 19.47
N TYR A 135 -1.78 -11.93 19.50
CA TYR A 135 -0.70 -12.81 19.97
C TYR A 135 -0.91 -13.28 21.43
N ARG A 136 -1.39 -12.41 22.33
CA ARG A 136 -1.72 -12.81 23.71
C ARG A 136 -2.90 -13.78 23.77
N ALA A 137 -3.91 -13.63 22.91
CA ALA A 137 -5.02 -14.58 22.80
C ALA A 137 -4.53 -15.95 22.31
N TYR A 138 -3.68 -15.97 21.28
CA TYR A 138 -3.03 -17.18 20.78
C TYR A 138 -2.23 -17.90 21.87
N GLN A 139 -1.45 -17.17 22.68
CA GLN A 139 -0.70 -17.76 23.81
C GLN A 139 -1.59 -18.42 24.87
N ARG A 140 -2.86 -18.02 24.98
CA ARG A 140 -3.85 -18.64 25.87
C ARG A 140 -4.65 -19.78 25.21
N GLY A 141 -4.35 -20.13 23.96
CA GLY A 141 -5.10 -21.12 23.20
C GLY A 141 -6.46 -20.64 22.69
N GLU A 142 -6.71 -19.33 22.68
CA GLU A 142 -7.95 -18.75 22.16
C GLU A 142 -7.93 -18.71 20.63
N VAL A 143 -9.11 -18.81 20.02
CA VAL A 143 -9.28 -18.67 18.56
C VAL A 143 -8.98 -17.22 18.14
N THR A 144 -8.12 -17.06 17.13
CA THR A 144 -7.77 -15.74 16.57
C THR A 144 -8.14 -15.63 15.09
N SER A 145 -8.59 -14.46 14.68
CA SER A 145 -8.89 -14.12 13.29
C SER A 145 -8.13 -12.85 12.93
N THR A 146 -6.82 -13.02 12.74
CA THR A 146 -5.90 -11.96 12.30
C THR A 146 -5.87 -11.97 10.78
N ASN A 147 -6.06 -10.82 10.15
CA ASN A 147 -6.00 -10.67 8.71
C ASN A 147 -4.57 -10.89 8.19
N PRO A 148 -4.31 -11.91 7.34
CA PRO A 148 -2.98 -12.18 6.81
C PRO A 148 -2.69 -11.45 5.49
N ILE A 149 -3.64 -10.69 4.93
CA ILE A 149 -3.55 -10.15 3.56
C ILE A 149 -2.36 -9.21 3.38
N ALA A 150 -2.18 -8.21 4.25
CA ALA A 150 -1.02 -7.31 4.16
C ALA A 150 0.32 -8.07 4.19
N SER A 151 0.45 -9.08 5.04
CA SER A 151 1.63 -9.95 5.11
C SER A 151 1.83 -10.79 3.85
N ILE A 152 0.76 -11.32 3.26
CA ILE A 152 0.80 -12.02 1.97
C ILE A 152 1.24 -11.07 0.86
N PHE A 153 0.70 -9.84 0.86
CA PHE A 153 1.04 -8.84 -0.15
C PHE A 153 2.48 -8.33 0.01
N ALA A 154 3.04 -8.28 1.21
CA ALA A 154 4.48 -8.01 1.39
C ALA A 154 5.33 -9.03 0.62
N TRP A 155 4.99 -10.33 0.73
CA TRP A 155 5.64 -11.39 -0.06
C TRP A 155 5.42 -11.21 -1.57
N THR A 156 4.19 -11.03 -2.03
CA THR A 156 3.93 -10.92 -3.48
C THR A 156 4.57 -9.68 -4.09
N ARG A 157 4.61 -8.55 -3.37
CA ARG A 157 5.27 -7.32 -3.82
C ARG A 157 6.78 -7.51 -3.96
N GLY A 158 7.43 -8.13 -2.97
CA GLY A 158 8.86 -8.47 -3.03
C GLY A 158 9.19 -9.47 -4.16
N LEU A 159 8.37 -10.52 -4.31
CA LEU A 159 8.54 -11.51 -5.38
C LEU A 159 8.28 -10.91 -6.77
N ALA A 160 7.30 -10.01 -6.91
CA ALA A 160 7.02 -9.36 -8.17
C ALA A 160 8.16 -8.42 -8.57
N HIS A 161 8.82 -7.79 -7.59
CA HIS A 161 10.02 -7.00 -7.82
C HIS A 161 11.18 -7.87 -8.29
N ARG A 162 11.45 -8.98 -7.60
CA ARG A 162 12.45 -9.97 -8.03
C ARG A 162 12.17 -10.47 -9.45
N ALA A 163 10.91 -10.78 -9.75
CA ALA A 163 10.48 -11.24 -11.06
C ALA A 163 10.78 -10.22 -12.16
N ARG A 164 10.55 -8.93 -11.92
CA ARG A 164 10.88 -7.87 -12.89
C ARG A 164 12.40 -7.71 -13.09
N LEU A 165 13.19 -7.80 -12.02
CA LEU A 165 14.64 -7.73 -12.12
C LEU A 165 15.24 -8.91 -12.91
N ASP A 166 14.60 -10.08 -12.85
CA ASP A 166 15.05 -11.31 -13.52
C ASP A 166 14.38 -11.57 -14.87
N ASP A 167 13.46 -10.71 -15.32
CA ASP A 167 12.53 -10.99 -16.42
C ASP A 167 11.81 -12.36 -16.30
N ASN A 168 11.43 -12.72 -15.07
CA ASN A 168 10.81 -14.01 -14.73
C ASN A 168 9.28 -13.91 -14.78
N GLN A 169 8.72 -14.08 -15.98
CA GLN A 169 7.28 -14.03 -16.21
C GLN A 169 6.47 -15.06 -15.41
N PRO A 170 6.92 -16.34 -15.24
CA PRO A 170 6.23 -17.30 -14.38
C PRO A 170 6.07 -16.83 -12.92
N LEU A 171 7.14 -16.26 -12.34
CA LEU A 171 7.07 -15.73 -10.97
C LEU A 171 6.14 -14.53 -10.89
N LEU A 172 6.18 -13.63 -11.87
CA LEU A 172 5.26 -12.49 -11.93
C LEU A 172 3.79 -12.95 -12.01
N ALA A 173 3.49 -13.93 -12.87
CA ALA A 173 2.16 -14.50 -12.99
C ALA A 173 1.67 -15.14 -11.68
N PHE A 174 2.55 -15.84 -10.95
CA PHE A 174 2.25 -16.40 -9.63
C PHE A 174 1.86 -15.30 -8.64
N THR A 175 2.63 -14.20 -8.56
CA THR A 175 2.32 -13.09 -7.63
C THR A 175 0.96 -12.46 -7.92
N HIS A 176 0.63 -12.22 -9.19
CA HIS A 176 -0.67 -11.69 -9.58
C HIS A 176 -1.81 -12.68 -9.29
N ALA A 177 -1.59 -13.98 -9.46
CA ALA A 177 -2.59 -15.00 -9.15
C ALA A 177 -2.88 -15.05 -7.63
N LEU A 178 -1.85 -14.94 -6.79
CA LEU A 178 -2.01 -14.89 -5.34
C LEU A 178 -2.75 -13.62 -4.89
N GLU A 179 -2.38 -12.44 -5.37
CA GLU A 179 -3.09 -11.19 -5.06
C GLU A 179 -4.56 -11.26 -5.51
N ALA A 180 -4.83 -11.76 -6.72
CA ALA A 180 -6.20 -11.94 -7.22
C ALA A 180 -6.99 -12.96 -6.39
N THR A 181 -6.36 -14.04 -5.93
CA THR A 181 -6.99 -15.04 -5.05
C THR A 181 -7.46 -14.41 -3.76
N CYS A 182 -6.62 -13.59 -3.11
CA CYS A 182 -6.96 -12.88 -1.89
C CYS A 182 -8.17 -11.96 -2.06
N VAL A 183 -8.14 -11.10 -3.09
CA VAL A 183 -9.24 -10.14 -3.36
C VAL A 183 -10.53 -10.89 -3.65
N GLN A 184 -10.50 -11.85 -4.57
CA GLN A 184 -11.72 -12.58 -4.96
C GLN A 184 -12.30 -13.44 -3.84
N SER A 185 -11.48 -14.00 -2.94
CA SER A 185 -11.99 -14.74 -1.77
C SER A 185 -12.79 -13.82 -0.85
N ILE A 186 -12.29 -12.60 -0.60
CA ILE A 186 -12.97 -11.60 0.23
C ILE A 186 -14.26 -11.13 -0.45
N GLU A 187 -14.22 -10.83 -1.75
CA GLU A 187 -15.41 -10.44 -2.53
C GLU A 187 -16.50 -11.53 -2.55
N GLN A 188 -16.11 -12.80 -2.39
CA GLN A 188 -17.02 -13.94 -2.29
C GLN A 188 -17.53 -14.22 -0.86
N GLY A 189 -17.16 -13.38 0.11
CA GLY A 189 -17.63 -13.47 1.50
C GLY A 189 -16.72 -14.25 2.43
N TYR A 190 -15.60 -14.81 1.95
CA TYR A 190 -14.63 -15.48 2.81
C TYR A 190 -13.63 -14.47 3.34
N MET A 191 -13.71 -14.13 4.62
CA MET A 191 -12.89 -13.08 5.20
C MET A 191 -12.62 -13.28 6.70
N THR A 192 -11.66 -12.53 7.23
CA THR A 192 -11.36 -12.47 8.67
C THR A 192 -12.29 -11.52 9.40
N LYS A 193 -12.28 -11.61 10.74
CA LYS A 193 -13.21 -10.92 11.63
C LYS A 193 -13.14 -9.40 11.49
N ASP A 194 -11.96 -8.84 11.27
CA ASP A 194 -11.77 -7.40 11.05
C ASP A 194 -12.55 -6.91 9.82
N LEU A 195 -12.50 -7.64 8.71
CA LEU A 195 -13.23 -7.30 7.49
C LEU A 195 -14.75 -7.52 7.64
N ALA A 196 -15.14 -8.61 8.29
CA ALA A 196 -16.54 -8.89 8.54
C ALA A 196 -17.19 -7.81 9.44
N ILE A 197 -16.44 -7.24 10.39
CA ILE A 197 -16.90 -6.11 11.22
C ILE A 197 -17.18 -4.87 10.35
N CYS A 198 -16.36 -4.59 9.33
CA CYS A 198 -16.59 -3.46 8.43
C CYS A 198 -17.91 -3.58 7.65
N ILE A 199 -18.37 -4.80 7.38
CA ILE A 199 -19.60 -5.06 6.62
C ILE A 199 -20.82 -5.15 7.54
N HIS A 200 -20.70 -5.88 8.65
CA HIS A 200 -21.84 -6.26 9.48
C HIS A 200 -22.00 -5.40 10.74
N GLY A 201 -20.98 -4.64 11.14
CA GLY A 201 -21.01 -3.81 12.35
C GLY A 201 -21.48 -4.60 13.58
N ASP A 202 -22.51 -4.08 14.25
CA ASP A 202 -23.10 -4.70 15.45
C ASP A 202 -23.80 -6.04 15.17
N ALA A 203 -24.17 -6.33 13.91
CA ALA A 203 -24.82 -7.58 13.50
C ALA A 203 -23.80 -8.70 13.19
N LEU A 204 -22.54 -8.58 13.62
CA LEU A 204 -21.51 -9.58 13.39
C LEU A 204 -21.82 -10.91 14.07
N LEU A 205 -21.92 -11.99 13.29
CA LEU A 205 -22.06 -13.37 13.76
C LEU A 205 -20.76 -14.16 13.52
N ARG A 206 -20.61 -15.30 14.22
CA ARG A 206 -19.44 -16.19 14.06
C ARG A 206 -19.29 -16.73 12.64
N GLU A 207 -20.40 -16.96 11.94
CA GLU A 207 -20.44 -17.49 10.58
C GLU A 207 -19.99 -16.49 9.50
N HIS A 208 -19.96 -15.19 9.81
CA HIS A 208 -19.53 -14.15 8.87
C HIS A 208 -18.01 -14.10 8.65
N TRP A 209 -17.21 -14.85 9.43
CA TRP A 209 -15.76 -14.78 9.35
C TRP A 209 -15.08 -16.12 9.60
N LEU A 210 -13.85 -16.22 9.14
CA LEU A 210 -12.95 -17.36 9.34
C LEU A 210 -11.86 -17.01 10.35
N ASP A 211 -11.43 -17.97 11.16
CA ASP A 211 -10.19 -17.80 11.92
C ASP A 211 -8.97 -17.76 10.97
N THR A 212 -7.83 -17.36 11.51
CA THR A 212 -6.61 -17.10 10.72
C THR A 212 -6.20 -18.32 9.89
N PHE A 213 -6.23 -19.52 10.47
CA PHE A 213 -5.81 -20.74 9.79
C PHE A 213 -6.81 -21.16 8.71
N ALA A 214 -8.10 -21.17 9.05
CA ALA A 214 -9.15 -21.50 8.09
C ALA A 214 -9.16 -20.56 6.87
N PHE A 215 -8.86 -19.27 7.07
CA PHE A 215 -8.75 -18.32 5.96
C PHE A 215 -7.53 -18.60 5.08
N ILE A 216 -6.36 -18.88 5.66
CA ILE A 216 -5.15 -19.24 4.91
C ILE A 216 -5.36 -20.54 4.12
N ASP A 217 -6.01 -21.55 4.72
CA ASP A 217 -6.33 -22.81 4.04
C ASP A 217 -7.29 -22.60 2.86
N HIS A 218 -8.30 -21.74 3.04
CA HIS A 218 -9.20 -21.34 1.96
C HIS A 218 -8.43 -20.69 0.79
N LEU A 219 -7.54 -19.74 1.10
CA LEU A 219 -6.70 -19.07 0.09
C LEU A 219 -5.79 -20.06 -0.64
N SER A 220 -5.17 -20.99 0.10
CA SER A 220 -4.29 -22.03 -0.46
C SER A 220 -5.04 -22.95 -1.44
N ALA A 221 -6.23 -23.43 -1.05
CA ALA A 221 -7.06 -24.27 -1.90
C ALA A 221 -7.49 -23.53 -3.19
N ARG A 222 -7.89 -22.25 -3.06
CA ARG A 222 -8.29 -21.43 -4.21
C ARG A 222 -7.11 -21.11 -5.13
N LEU A 223 -5.96 -20.78 -4.57
CA LEU A 223 -4.74 -20.50 -5.34
C LEU A 223 -4.35 -21.71 -6.19
N ARG A 224 -4.37 -22.94 -5.64
CA ARG A 224 -4.05 -24.16 -6.38
C ARG A 224 -4.94 -24.30 -7.63
N THR A 225 -6.25 -24.12 -7.48
CA THR A 225 -7.20 -24.14 -8.59
C THR A 225 -6.89 -23.05 -9.63
N MET A 226 -6.54 -21.84 -9.17
CA MET A 226 -6.19 -20.73 -10.07
C MET A 226 -4.88 -20.99 -10.84
N LEU A 227 -3.85 -21.53 -10.18
CA LEU A 227 -2.57 -21.83 -10.81
C LEU A 227 -2.68 -22.93 -11.87
N LEU A 228 -3.47 -23.98 -11.59
CA LEU A 228 -3.74 -25.07 -12.54
C LEU A 228 -4.56 -24.59 -13.74
N SER A 229 -5.67 -23.89 -13.49
CA SER A 229 -6.55 -23.39 -14.57
C SER A 229 -5.85 -22.41 -15.52
N ARG A 230 -4.92 -21.61 -15.00
CA ARG A 230 -4.11 -20.66 -15.78
C ARG A 230 -2.83 -21.27 -16.35
N LYS A 231 -2.57 -22.57 -16.13
CA LYS A 231 -1.35 -23.28 -16.54
C LYS A 231 -0.06 -22.58 -16.09
N ILE A 232 -0.11 -21.92 -14.93
CA ILE A 232 1.07 -21.29 -14.31
C ILE A 232 1.99 -22.38 -13.75
N VAL A 233 1.41 -23.50 -13.31
CA VAL A 233 2.11 -24.73 -12.91
C VAL A 233 1.51 -25.92 -13.68
N CYS A 234 2.33 -26.93 -13.95
CA CYS A 234 1.85 -28.22 -14.46
C CYS A 234 1.40 -29.11 -13.29
N GLU A 235 0.45 -30.02 -13.54
CA GLU A 235 0.19 -31.13 -12.61
C GLU A 235 1.48 -31.93 -12.44
N GLN A 236 1.93 -32.09 -11.20
CA GLN A 236 3.02 -33.00 -10.83
C GLN A 236 2.45 -34.34 -10.42
#